data_AF-A0A225V3E3-F1
#
_entry.id   AF-A0A225V3E3-F1
#
_cell.length_a   1.000
_cell.length_b   1.000
_cell.length_c   1.000
_cell.angle_alpha   90.00
_cell.angle_beta   90.00
_cell.angle_gamma   90.00
#
_symmetry.space_group_name_H-M   'P 1'
#
loop_
_entity.id
_entity.type
_entity.pdbx_description
1 polymer ?
#
loop_
_entity_poly.entity_id
_entity_poly.type
_entity_poly.pdbx_seq_one_letter_code
_entity_poly.pdbx_strand_id
1 'polypeptide(L)'
;MSNDYPDIFGGKGGSNVAALAAASTAMETFVLFVTPRLLEFSAGTSNDYSMENLDARGEAHLAKQRALKKKKQEFQVKSPDFVKQTLLKMQDISEREIVVFLVLLMARKIAPNKEKFDNHWKTTDKGTIPRGCFNAFILVMAFDETMFPCTSPFNRMRVFMKDKPHRWGTKLFMLCYSTSAYCMR
;
A
#
# COMPACT_ATOMS: atom_id res chain seq x y z
N MET A 1 37.04 -5.65 19.66
CA MET A 1 35.80 -5.75 18.86
C MET A 1 35.46 -7.18 18.45
N SER A 2 36.39 -8.04 18.00
CA SER A 2 36.07 -9.46 17.72
C SER A 2 35.98 -10.35 18.97
N ASN A 3 36.56 -9.95 20.10
CA ASN A 3 36.55 -10.75 21.34
C ASN A 3 35.29 -10.54 22.19
N ASP A 4 34.49 -9.51 21.91
CA ASP A 4 33.36 -9.13 22.74
C ASP A 4 32.08 -9.92 22.40
N TYR A 5 32.04 -10.56 21.22
CA TYR A 5 30.89 -11.31 20.72
C TYR A 5 31.34 -12.51 19.85
N PRO A 6 31.75 -13.63 20.47
CA PRO A 6 32.29 -14.80 19.76
C PRO A 6 31.26 -15.54 18.90
N ASP A 7 29.95 -15.36 19.17
CA ASP A 7 28.84 -16.03 18.46
C ASP A 7 28.26 -15.20 17.30
N ILE A 8 28.91 -14.12 16.88
CA ILE A 8 28.45 -13.37 15.70
C ILE A 8 28.56 -14.26 14.48
N PHE A 9 27.44 -14.41 13.76
CA PHE A 9 27.37 -15.14 12.50
C PHE A 9 28.42 -14.63 11.51
N GLY A 10 29.48 -15.42 11.29
CA GLY A 10 30.55 -15.14 10.34
C GLY A 10 30.29 -15.66 8.91
N GLY A 11 29.11 -16.19 8.65
CA GLY A 11 28.73 -16.71 7.34
C GLY A 11 28.51 -15.61 6.30
N LYS A 12 28.66 -15.94 5.03
CA LYS A 12 28.40 -15.02 3.92
C LYS A 12 26.88 -14.81 3.78
N GLY A 13 26.41 -13.59 4.03
CA GLY A 13 25.02 -13.20 3.76
C GLY A 13 24.71 -13.20 2.26
N GLY A 14 23.45 -13.42 1.89
CA GLY A 14 23.03 -13.40 0.48
C GLY A 14 21.61 -13.96 0.24
N SER A 15 21.13 -13.78 -0.99
CA SER A 15 19.85 -14.32 -1.45
C SER A 15 19.88 -15.85 -1.41
N ASN A 16 18.79 -16.47 -0.92
CA ASN A 16 18.62 -17.90 -1.01
C ASN A 16 18.29 -18.33 -2.46
N VAL A 17 18.34 -19.64 -2.73
CA VAL A 17 18.14 -20.21 -4.07
C VAL A 17 16.79 -19.80 -4.68
N ALA A 18 15.72 -19.76 -3.87
CA ALA A 18 14.39 -19.35 -4.33
C ALA A 18 14.34 -17.87 -4.73
N ALA A 19 14.96 -16.99 -3.94
CA ALA A 19 15.07 -15.57 -4.24
C ALA A 19 15.93 -15.31 -5.48
N LEU A 20 16.99 -16.09 -5.69
CA LEU A 20 17.81 -16.02 -6.91
C LEU A 20 17.04 -16.47 -8.15
N ALA A 21 16.23 -17.52 -8.03
CA ALA A 21 15.37 -17.98 -9.12
C ALA A 21 14.30 -16.93 -9.47
N ALA A 22 13.65 -16.34 -8.46
CA ALA A 22 12.63 -15.31 -8.64
C ALA A 22 13.20 -13.93 -9.07
N ALA A 23 14.51 -13.72 -8.97
CA ALA A 23 15.16 -12.50 -9.42
C ALA A 23 15.26 -12.40 -10.95
N SER A 24 14.81 -13.42 -11.70
CA SER A 24 14.86 -13.44 -13.17
C SER A 24 13.98 -12.35 -13.79
N THR A 25 12.87 -11.98 -13.12
CA THR A 25 12.03 -10.84 -13.50
C THR A 25 11.57 -10.04 -12.29
N ALA A 26 11.29 -8.75 -12.50
CA ALA A 26 10.73 -7.89 -11.46
C ALA A 26 9.37 -8.41 -10.94
N MET A 27 8.59 -9.09 -11.79
CA MET A 27 7.30 -9.66 -11.42
C MET A 27 7.44 -10.89 -10.53
N GLU A 28 8.36 -11.80 -10.84
CA GLU A 28 8.63 -12.96 -9.99
C GLU A 28 9.18 -12.54 -8.62
N THR A 29 10.05 -11.52 -8.61
CA THR A 29 10.54 -10.92 -7.35
C THR A 29 9.40 -10.30 -6.56
N PHE A 30 8.45 -9.65 -7.22
CA PHE A 30 7.26 -9.09 -6.56
C PHE A 30 6.39 -10.18 -5.94
N VAL A 31 6.11 -11.27 -6.67
CA VAL A 31 5.26 -12.39 -6.21
C VAL A 31 5.92 -13.17 -5.06
N LEU A 32 7.26 -13.15 -4.95
CA LEU A 32 7.97 -13.72 -3.81
C LEU A 32 7.53 -13.08 -2.47
N PHE A 33 7.27 -11.78 -2.46
CA PHE A 33 6.84 -11.04 -1.26
C PHE A 33 5.32 -10.90 -1.19
N VAL A 34 4.67 -10.68 -2.33
CA VAL A 34 3.22 -10.55 -2.45
C VAL A 34 2.66 -11.86 -2.99
N THR A 35 2.60 -12.85 -2.11
CA THR A 35 2.23 -14.22 -2.48
C THR A 35 0.81 -14.31 -3.05
N PRO A 36 0.50 -15.28 -3.94
CA PRO A 36 -0.85 -15.48 -4.48
C PRO A 36 -1.90 -15.63 -3.38
N ARG A 37 -1.58 -16.39 -2.32
CA ARG A 37 -2.48 -16.57 -1.16
C ARG A 37 -2.84 -15.25 -0.48
N LEU A 38 -1.89 -14.31 -0.38
CA LEU A 38 -2.15 -12.99 0.19
C LEU A 38 -3.07 -12.17 -0.73
N LEU A 39 -2.88 -12.28 -2.04
CA LEU A 39 -3.71 -11.59 -3.05
C LEU A 39 -5.14 -12.13 -3.05
N GLU A 40 -5.31 -13.44 -3.05
CA GLU A 40 -6.61 -14.13 -2.94
C GLU A 40 -7.34 -13.72 -1.66
N PHE A 41 -6.64 -13.76 -0.52
CA PHE A 41 -7.20 -13.36 0.76
C PHE A 41 -7.64 -11.89 0.74
N SER A 42 -6.80 -11.00 0.22
CA SER A 42 -7.10 -9.57 0.14
C SER A 42 -8.30 -9.29 -0.77
N ALA A 43 -8.40 -9.98 -1.90
CA ALA A 43 -9.53 -9.90 -2.82
C ALA A 43 -10.83 -10.37 -2.14
N GLY A 44 -10.80 -11.56 -1.52
CA GLY A 44 -11.93 -12.13 -0.79
C GLY A 44 -12.45 -11.19 0.31
N THR A 45 -11.57 -10.75 1.23
CA THR A 45 -11.96 -9.84 2.31
C THR A 45 -12.45 -8.48 1.80
N SER A 46 -11.92 -8.00 0.68
CA SER A 46 -12.40 -6.75 0.06
C SER A 46 -13.83 -6.90 -0.50
N ASN A 47 -14.14 -8.06 -1.09
CA ASN A 47 -15.47 -8.38 -1.58
C ASN A 47 -16.47 -8.58 -0.43
N ASP A 48 -16.07 -9.27 0.63
CA ASP A 48 -16.88 -9.42 1.85
C ASP A 48 -17.23 -8.05 2.43
N TYR A 49 -16.22 -7.19 2.62
CA TYR A 49 -16.42 -5.81 3.07
C TYR A 49 -17.34 -5.01 2.14
N SER A 50 -17.19 -5.18 0.81
CA SER A 50 -18.02 -4.54 -0.20
C SER A 50 -19.50 -4.88 -0.04
N MET A 51 -19.78 -6.16 0.26
CA MET A 51 -21.13 -6.68 0.49
C MET A 51 -21.71 -6.25 1.84
N GLU A 52 -20.93 -6.34 2.92
CA GLU A 52 -21.34 -5.88 4.26
C GLU A 52 -21.71 -4.39 4.28
N ASN A 53 -21.04 -3.58 3.44
CA ASN A 53 -21.25 -2.13 3.37
C ASN A 53 -22.17 -1.70 2.21
N LEU A 54 -22.87 -2.63 1.55
CA LEU A 54 -23.68 -2.34 0.38
C LEU A 54 -24.77 -1.29 0.65
N ASP A 55 -25.48 -1.43 1.78
CA ASP A 55 -26.55 -0.51 2.16
C ASP A 55 -26.01 0.89 2.47
N ALA A 56 -24.98 0.98 3.32
CA ALA A 56 -24.34 2.25 3.67
C ALA A 56 -23.78 2.97 2.43
N ARG A 57 -23.21 2.23 1.48
CA ARG A 57 -22.75 2.77 0.19
C ARG A 57 -23.91 3.25 -0.67
N GLY A 58 -25.00 2.48 -0.74
CA GLY A 58 -26.22 2.87 -1.44
C GLY A 58 -26.79 4.18 -0.91
N GLU A 59 -26.90 4.31 0.42
CA GLU A 59 -27.34 5.53 1.09
C GLU A 59 -26.40 6.71 0.81
N ALA A 60 -25.08 6.50 0.88
CA ALA A 60 -24.10 7.54 0.55
C ALA A 60 -24.22 8.01 -0.91
N HIS A 61 -24.46 7.09 -1.85
CA HIS A 61 -24.73 7.43 -3.25
C HIS A 61 -26.01 8.26 -3.41
N LEU A 62 -27.09 7.87 -2.73
CA LEU A 62 -28.35 8.63 -2.74
C LEU A 62 -28.19 10.00 -2.09
N ALA A 63 -27.47 10.12 -0.98
CA ALA A 63 -27.18 11.38 -0.32
C ALA A 63 -26.43 12.34 -1.26
N LYS A 64 -25.41 11.85 -1.97
CA LYS A 64 -24.70 12.61 -3.01
C LYS A 64 -25.64 13.05 -4.14
N GLN A 65 -26.51 12.17 -4.63
CA GLN A 65 -27.49 12.52 -5.68
C GLN A 65 -28.51 13.56 -5.22
N ARG A 66 -29.03 13.46 -3.98
CA ARG A 66 -29.93 14.45 -3.37
C ARG A 66 -29.25 15.81 -3.24
N ALA A 67 -27.98 15.83 -2.84
CA ALA A 67 -27.18 17.06 -2.77
C ALA A 67 -26.97 17.68 -4.17
N LEU A 68 -26.78 16.85 -5.21
CA LEU A 68 -26.68 17.31 -6.59
C LEU A 68 -27.99 17.88 -7.12
N LYS A 69 -29.14 17.25 -6.84
CA LYS A 69 -30.47 17.77 -7.23
C LYS A 69 -30.76 19.14 -6.59
N LYS A 70 -30.32 19.36 -5.35
CA LYS A 70 -30.42 20.68 -4.72
C LYS A 70 -29.62 21.76 -5.46
N LYS A 71 -28.50 21.40 -6.10
CA LYS A 71 -27.66 22.32 -6.89
C LYS A 71 -28.10 22.45 -8.35
N LYS A 72 -28.66 21.39 -8.92
CA LYS A 72 -29.13 21.31 -10.31
C LYS A 72 -30.55 20.76 -10.32
N GLN A 73 -31.55 21.63 -10.44
CA GLN A 73 -32.97 21.24 -10.35
C GLN A 73 -33.38 20.22 -11.41
N GLU A 74 -32.77 20.25 -12.60
CA GLU A 74 -33.01 19.30 -13.69
C GLU A 74 -32.46 17.89 -13.42
N PHE A 75 -31.59 17.72 -12.42
CA PHE A 75 -30.99 16.43 -12.13
C PHE A 75 -32.00 15.48 -11.47
N GLN A 76 -32.28 14.36 -12.12
CA GLN A 76 -33.15 13.32 -11.58
C GLN A 76 -32.37 12.36 -10.68
N VAL A 77 -32.88 12.17 -9.46
CA VAL A 77 -32.33 11.22 -8.49
C VAL A 77 -32.84 9.82 -8.84
N LYS A 78 -31.92 8.87 -8.95
CA LYS A 78 -32.25 7.47 -9.22
C LYS A 78 -32.95 6.82 -8.02
N SER A 79 -33.80 5.84 -8.29
CA SER A 79 -34.46 5.05 -7.24
C SER A 79 -33.42 4.31 -6.36
N PRO A 80 -33.66 4.18 -5.04
CA PRO A 80 -32.83 3.36 -4.16
C PRO A 80 -32.59 1.94 -4.68
N ASP A 81 -33.63 1.28 -5.20
CA ASP A 81 -33.53 -0.09 -5.71
C ASP A 81 -32.66 -0.15 -6.96
N PHE A 82 -32.76 0.85 -7.83
CA PHE A 82 -31.90 0.94 -9.01
C PHE A 82 -30.44 1.13 -8.62
N VAL A 83 -30.16 1.95 -7.60
CA VAL A 83 -28.79 2.15 -7.07
C VAL A 83 -28.27 0.83 -6.47
N LYS A 84 -29.06 0.15 -5.64
CA LYS A 84 -28.68 -1.15 -5.06
C LYS A 84 -28.43 -2.21 -6.12
N GLN A 85 -29.32 -2.36 -7.10
CA GLN A 85 -29.12 -3.29 -8.22
C GLN A 85 -27.87 -2.95 -9.04
N THR A 86 -27.55 -1.66 -9.22
CA THR A 86 -26.31 -1.27 -9.89
C THR A 86 -25.08 -1.68 -9.08
N LEU A 87 -25.12 -1.53 -7.75
CA LEU A 87 -24.04 -1.94 -6.86
C LEU A 87 -23.86 -3.46 -6.84
N LEU A 88 -24.95 -4.23 -6.86
CA LEU A 88 -24.93 -5.70 -6.95
C LEU A 88 -24.39 -6.22 -8.29
N LYS A 89 -24.50 -5.44 -9.36
CA LYS A 89 -23.95 -5.78 -10.68
C LYS A 89 -22.45 -5.52 -10.78
N MET A 90 -21.84 -4.88 -9.77
CA MET A 90 -20.39 -4.70 -9.77
C MET A 90 -19.73 -6.07 -9.65
N GLN A 91 -18.75 -6.33 -10.52
CA GLN A 91 -18.01 -7.57 -10.48
C GLN A 91 -17.15 -7.63 -9.22
N ASP A 92 -17.02 -8.83 -8.67
CA ASP A 92 -16.11 -9.10 -7.56
C ASP A 92 -14.66 -8.79 -7.95
N ILE A 93 -13.94 -8.21 -6.99
CA ILE A 93 -12.54 -7.89 -7.13
C ILE A 93 -11.77 -9.20 -7.22
N SER A 94 -11.00 -9.35 -8.28
CA SER A 94 -10.08 -10.46 -8.49
C SER A 94 -8.69 -10.15 -7.94
N GLU A 95 -7.93 -11.20 -7.66
CA GLU A 95 -6.50 -11.11 -7.30
C GLU A 95 -5.68 -10.29 -8.32
N ARG A 96 -6.02 -10.37 -9.62
CA ARG A 96 -5.36 -9.63 -10.69
C ARG A 96 -5.58 -8.13 -10.56
N GLU A 97 -6.78 -7.71 -10.16
CA GLU A 97 -7.09 -6.30 -9.92
C GLU A 97 -6.36 -5.77 -8.69
N ILE A 98 -6.15 -6.60 -7.66
CA ILE A 98 -5.29 -6.25 -6.53
C ILE A 98 -3.84 -6.04 -6.99
N VAL A 99 -3.30 -6.91 -7.85
CA VAL A 99 -1.95 -6.72 -8.41
C VAL A 99 -1.86 -5.42 -9.19
N VAL A 100 -2.82 -5.15 -10.09
CA VAL A 100 -2.85 -3.89 -10.86
C VAL A 100 -2.90 -2.68 -9.92
N PHE A 101 -3.73 -2.73 -8.88
CA PHE A 101 -3.81 -1.67 -7.88
C PHE A 101 -2.48 -1.44 -7.16
N LEU A 102 -1.80 -2.50 -6.72
CA LEU A 102 -0.49 -2.40 -6.08
C LEU A 102 0.58 -1.82 -7.01
N VAL A 103 0.60 -2.25 -8.27
CA VAL A 103 1.53 -1.71 -9.28
C VAL A 103 1.27 -0.22 -9.54
N LEU A 104 0.01 0.21 -9.59
CA LEU A 104 -0.34 1.63 -9.71
C LEU A 104 0.13 2.45 -8.50
N LEU A 105 0.02 1.90 -7.29
CA LEU A 105 0.56 2.55 -6.08
C LEU A 105 2.08 2.67 -6.13
N MET A 106 2.79 1.63 -6.60
CA MET A 106 4.24 1.68 -6.80
C MET A 106 4.64 2.71 -7.86
N ALA A 107 3.93 2.73 -9.00
CA ALA A 107 4.14 3.72 -10.05
C ALA A 107 3.98 5.15 -9.51
N ARG A 108 2.98 5.40 -8.64
CA ARG A 108 2.80 6.70 -7.98
C ARG A 108 3.94 7.04 -7.02
N LYS A 109 4.57 6.05 -6.36
CA LYS A 109 5.74 6.29 -5.51
C LYS A 109 6.97 6.66 -6.34
N ILE A 110 7.15 6.03 -7.50
CA ILE A 110 8.26 6.29 -8.42
C ILE A 110 8.08 7.65 -9.14
N ALA A 111 6.87 7.94 -9.60
CA ALA A 111 6.48 9.19 -10.23
C ALA A 111 5.46 9.93 -9.35
N PRO A 112 5.92 10.62 -8.28
CA PRO A 112 5.04 11.28 -7.34
C PRO A 112 4.31 12.45 -8.01
N ASN A 113 3.05 12.23 -8.36
CA ASN A 113 2.16 13.30 -8.78
C ASN A 113 1.76 14.13 -7.54
N LYS A 114 2.12 15.42 -7.53
CA LYS A 114 1.81 16.37 -6.45
C LYS A 114 0.33 16.77 -6.39
N GLU A 115 -0.49 16.28 -7.32
CA GLU A 115 -1.91 16.62 -7.42
C GLU A 115 -2.85 15.52 -6.86
N LYS A 116 -4.16 15.83 -6.86
CA LYS A 116 -5.26 14.99 -6.37
C LYS A 116 -5.30 13.63 -7.08
N PHE A 117 -5.77 12.62 -6.37
CA PHE A 117 -5.88 11.23 -6.85
C PHE A 117 -6.68 11.12 -8.17
N ASP A 118 -7.72 11.93 -8.35
CA ASP A 118 -8.58 11.94 -9.54
C ASP A 118 -7.87 12.31 -10.85
N ASN A 119 -6.76 13.05 -10.79
CA ASN A 119 -6.01 13.46 -11.98
C ASN A 119 -5.20 12.30 -12.61
N HIS A 120 -5.10 11.16 -11.91
CA HIS A 120 -4.44 9.94 -12.42
C HIS A 120 -5.21 9.27 -13.57
N TRP A 121 -6.52 9.53 -13.69
CA TRP A 121 -7.38 9.01 -14.75
C TRP A 121 -7.40 9.89 -16.02
N LYS A 122 -6.56 10.93 -16.08
CA LYS A 122 -6.39 11.77 -17.28
C LYS A 122 -5.17 11.30 -18.07
N THR A 123 -5.35 11.11 -19.37
CA THR A 123 -4.36 10.58 -20.33
C THR A 123 -3.24 11.56 -20.71
N THR A 124 -2.93 12.55 -19.88
CA THR A 124 -1.99 13.63 -20.24
C THR A 124 -0.74 13.55 -19.38
N ASP A 125 0.39 13.28 -20.06
CA ASP A 125 1.69 13.02 -19.45
C ASP A 125 2.37 14.32 -18.99
N LYS A 126 2.87 14.32 -17.76
CA LYS A 126 3.90 15.25 -17.28
C LYS A 126 4.86 14.48 -16.38
N GLY A 127 6.05 14.24 -16.92
CA GLY A 127 7.09 13.44 -16.27
C GLY A 127 8.01 14.20 -15.30
N THR A 128 9.05 13.44 -14.91
CA THR A 128 10.34 13.73 -14.23
C THR A 128 10.42 13.85 -12.70
N ILE A 129 11.35 13.05 -12.12
CA ILE A 129 12.27 13.36 -11.00
C ILE A 129 13.62 12.59 -11.20
N PRO A 130 14.80 13.19 -10.92
CA PRO A 130 16.13 12.59 -11.09
C PRO A 130 16.63 11.78 -9.87
N ARG A 131 17.75 11.07 -10.07
CA ARG A 131 18.44 10.13 -9.14
C ARG A 131 19.46 10.83 -8.21
N GLY A 132 19.70 10.23 -7.03
CA GLY A 132 20.87 10.46 -6.14
C GLY A 132 20.79 9.58 -4.88
N CYS A 133 21.48 8.43 -4.85
CA CYS A 133 22.80 8.18 -4.23
C CYS A 133 22.81 8.19 -2.70
N PHE A 134 22.87 7.01 -2.09
CA PHE A 134 23.36 6.80 -0.72
C PHE A 134 24.36 5.62 -0.71
N ASN A 135 25.65 5.97 -0.55
CA ASN A 135 26.79 5.11 -0.17
C ASN A 135 26.92 5.16 1.38
N ALA A 136 27.56 4.27 2.15
CA ALA A 136 28.35 3.06 1.94
C ALA A 136 28.38 2.19 3.23
N PHE A 137 28.89 0.97 3.06
CA PHE A 137 29.01 -0.22 3.93
C PHE A 137 29.53 -0.07 5.37
N ILE A 138 28.96 -0.90 6.27
CA ILE A 138 29.61 -1.82 7.25
C ILE A 138 28.59 -2.94 7.53
N LEU A 139 29.01 -4.19 7.72
CA LEU A 139 28.17 -5.39 7.84
C LEU A 139 27.79 -5.64 9.32
N VAL A 140 26.69 -5.04 9.76
CA VAL A 140 26.12 -5.18 11.11
C VAL A 140 24.60 -5.14 10.98
N MET A 141 23.87 -6.05 11.61
CA MET A 141 22.41 -5.96 11.63
C MET A 141 22.01 -4.62 12.27
N ALA A 142 21.25 -3.79 11.55
CA ALA A 142 20.77 -2.51 12.03
C ALA A 142 19.36 -2.68 12.58
N PHE A 143 19.20 -2.45 13.88
CA PHE A 143 17.89 -2.32 14.50
C PHE A 143 17.48 -0.85 14.43
N ASP A 144 16.32 -0.57 13.83
CA ASP A 144 15.81 0.79 13.70
C ASP A 144 14.32 0.88 14.05
N GLU A 145 13.92 2.06 14.49
CA GLU A 145 12.54 2.42 14.74
C GLU A 145 12.02 3.29 13.61
N THR A 146 11.02 2.82 12.88
CA THR A 146 10.33 3.62 11.87
C THR A 146 8.92 3.97 12.28
N MET A 147 8.39 5.04 11.69
CA MET A 147 7.00 5.44 11.88
C MET A 147 6.25 5.31 10.57
N PHE A 148 5.18 4.53 10.58
CA PHE A 148 4.17 4.59 9.53
C PHE A 148 3.18 5.72 9.86
N PRO A 149 3.20 6.85 9.11
CA PRO A 149 2.43 8.03 9.47
C PRO A 149 0.92 7.75 9.37
N CYS A 150 0.20 8.00 10.46
CA CYS A 150 -1.25 7.84 10.50
C CYS A 150 -1.84 8.68 11.63
N THR A 151 -2.67 9.67 11.28
CA THR A 151 -3.39 10.50 12.25
C THR A 151 -4.79 9.97 12.55
N SER A 152 -5.24 8.92 11.86
CA SER A 152 -6.59 8.38 11.99
C SER A 152 -6.90 7.94 13.43
N PRO A 153 -8.09 8.28 13.98
CA PRO A 153 -8.50 7.81 15.29
C PRO A 153 -8.82 6.30 15.30
N PHE A 154 -9.06 5.70 14.13
CA PHE A 154 -9.33 4.27 14.00
C PHE A 154 -8.10 3.40 14.25
N ASN A 155 -6.89 3.98 14.19
CA ASN A 155 -5.67 3.26 14.48
C ASN A 155 -5.45 3.15 15.99
N ARG A 156 -5.78 1.99 16.57
CA ARG A 156 -5.58 1.71 18.01
C ARG A 156 -4.11 1.65 18.43
N MET A 157 -3.19 1.38 17.49
CA MET A 157 -1.74 1.32 17.75
C MET A 157 -1.04 2.68 17.54
N ARG A 158 -1.81 3.77 17.45
CA ARG A 158 -1.26 5.11 17.20
C ARG A 158 -0.47 5.61 18.41
N VAL A 159 0.80 5.92 18.18
CA VAL A 159 1.73 6.48 19.17
C VAL A 159 2.20 7.86 18.71
N PHE A 160 2.46 8.75 19.68
CA PHE A 160 3.12 10.02 19.43
C PHE A 160 4.63 9.91 19.68
N MET A 161 5.46 10.32 18.71
CA MET A 161 6.92 10.40 18.85
C MET A 161 7.38 11.80 18.46
N LYS A 162 7.95 12.54 19.42
CA LYS A 162 8.31 13.96 19.25
C LYS A 162 9.43 14.17 18.22
N ASP A 163 10.39 13.26 18.19
CA ASP A 163 11.66 13.40 17.46
C ASP A 163 11.59 12.90 16.02
N LYS A 164 10.44 12.34 15.59
CA LYS A 164 10.23 11.84 14.23
C LYS A 164 9.56 12.92 13.35
N PRO A 165 9.87 12.96 12.03
CA PRO A 165 9.36 13.99 11.12
C PRO A 165 7.84 13.95 10.98
N HIS A 166 7.28 12.74 10.93
CA HIS A 166 5.86 12.52 11.23
C HIS A 166 5.79 12.15 12.70
N ARG A 167 4.93 12.83 13.47
CA ARG A 167 4.87 12.64 14.93
C ARG A 167 3.77 11.68 15.40
N TRP A 168 2.78 11.41 14.56
CA TRP A 168 1.65 10.53 14.87
C TRP A 168 1.57 9.38 13.88
N GLY A 169 1.54 8.15 14.37
CA GLY A 169 1.48 6.98 13.52
C GLY A 169 1.64 5.67 14.27
N THR A 170 1.80 4.59 13.51
CA THR A 170 2.16 3.28 14.08
C THR A 170 3.67 3.18 14.16
N LYS A 171 4.20 2.93 15.36
CA LYS A 171 5.62 2.65 15.55
C LYS A 171 5.91 1.22 15.08
N LEU A 172 6.94 1.05 14.26
CA LEU A 172 7.42 -0.25 13.80
C LEU A 172 8.90 -0.37 14.17
N PHE A 173 9.29 -1.55 14.60
CA PHE A 173 10.69 -1.91 14.80
C PHE A 173 11.11 -2.75 13.60
N MET A 174 12.22 -2.39 12.98
CA MET A 174 12.76 -3.10 11.82
C MET A 174 14.14 -3.61 12.13
N LEU A 175 14.42 -4.84 11.72
CA LEU A 175 15.76 -5.40 11.67
C LEU A 175 16.21 -5.47 10.22
N CYS A 176 17.14 -4.59 9.86
CA CYS A 176 17.65 -4.46 8.52
C CYS A 176 19.10 -4.93 8.42
N TYR A 177 19.47 -5.47 7.27
CA TYR A 177 20.86 -5.70 6.94
C TYR A 177 21.48 -4.37 6.52
N SER A 178 22.49 -3.89 7.26
CA SER A 178 23.05 -2.54 7.09
C SER A 178 23.61 -2.23 5.70
N THR A 179 24.11 -3.23 4.97
CA THR A 179 24.79 -2.99 3.69
C THR A 179 23.83 -3.01 2.50
N SER A 180 22.81 -3.87 2.52
CA SER A 180 21.80 -3.94 1.45
C SER A 180 20.51 -3.17 1.77
N ALA A 181 20.40 -2.63 2.99
CA ALA A 181 19.17 -2.10 3.56
C ALA A 181 17.97 -3.09 3.50
N TYR A 182 18.25 -4.40 3.39
CA TYR A 182 17.22 -5.42 3.31
C TYR A 182 16.54 -5.59 4.67
N CYS A 183 15.22 -5.38 4.72
CA CYS A 183 14.42 -5.59 5.91
C CYS A 183 14.13 -7.09 6.09
N MET A 184 14.55 -7.66 7.21
CA MET A 184 14.32 -9.07 7.54
C MET A 184 13.09 -9.29 8.41
N ARG A 185 12.79 -8.33 9.29
CA ARG A 185 11.68 -8.40 10.24
C ARG A 185 11.23 -7.01 10.66
#